data_AF-A0A6I3CCS0-F1
#
_entry.id   AF-A0A6I3CCS0-F1
#
_cell.length_a   1.000
_cell.length_b   1.000
_cell.length_c   1.000
_cell.angle_alpha   90.00
_cell.angle_beta   90.00
_cell.angle_gamma   90.00
#
_symmetry.space_group_name_H-M   'P 1'
#
loop_
_entity.id
_entity.type
_entity.pdbx_description
1 polymer ?
#
loop_
_entity_poly.entity_id
_entity_poly.type
_entity_poly.pdbx_seq_one_letter_code
_entity_poly.pdbx_strand_id
1 'polypeptide(L)'
;MEVPVIDLQRWFDGHAAEVAEAVDQACRSVGFMQVVGHGIEVDVIDAMLTAADEFFSLPLTEKLAAVPSHPGVNRGYAAMGTEALAYSLGVPSARPDLFEAFNIGPDDVDRSDAFYAKDP
;
A
#
# COMPACT_ATOMS: atom_id res chain seq x y z
N MET A 1 -1.84 19.20 15.88
CA MET A 1 -1.39 17.82 15.58
C MET A 1 -0.59 17.92 14.31
N GLU A 2 0.69 17.59 14.39
CA GLU A 2 1.67 17.75 13.31
C GLU A 2 2.19 16.36 12.95
N VAL A 3 2.28 16.04 11.66
CA VAL A 3 2.78 14.75 11.20
C VAL A 3 4.30 14.87 10.98
N PRO A 4 5.13 14.15 11.74
CA PRO A 4 6.58 14.27 11.65
C PRO A 4 7.10 13.85 10.27
N VAL A 5 8.17 14.53 9.82
CA VAL A 5 8.93 14.15 8.63
C VAL A 5 10.16 13.36 9.08
N ILE A 6 10.35 12.16 8.51
CA ILE A 6 11.49 11.27 8.75
C ILE A 6 12.33 11.24 7.48
N ASP A 7 13.58 11.67 7.61
CA ASP A 7 14.55 11.64 6.52
C ASP A 7 15.39 10.36 6.60
N LEU A 8 15.16 9.42 5.68
CA LEU A 8 15.90 8.16 5.61
C LEU A 8 17.32 8.34 5.08
N GLN A 9 17.69 9.51 4.53
CA GLN A 9 19.10 9.76 4.20
C GLN A 9 19.99 9.60 5.43
N ARG A 10 19.51 10.05 6.60
CA ARG A 10 20.19 9.88 7.89
C ARG A 10 20.44 8.41 8.23
N TRP A 11 19.54 7.51 7.86
CA TRP A 11 19.72 6.07 8.04
C TRP A 11 20.91 5.57 7.22
N PHE A 12 20.93 5.94 5.93
CA PHE A 12 22.02 5.57 5.01
C PHE A 12 23.37 6.19 5.39
N ASP A 13 23.35 7.36 6.04
CA ASP A 13 24.55 8.05 6.54
C ASP A 13 25.07 7.47 7.89
N GLY A 14 24.45 6.39 8.41
CA GLY A 14 24.90 5.69 9.62
C GLY A 14 24.22 6.12 10.91
N HIS A 15 23.19 6.96 10.85
CA HIS A 15 22.39 7.40 12.02
C HIS A 15 21.14 6.54 12.23
N ALA A 16 21.24 5.22 11.98
CA ALA A 16 20.09 4.31 12.02
C ALA A 16 19.34 4.33 13.37
N ALA A 17 20.05 4.47 14.50
CA ALA A 17 19.43 4.52 15.82
C ALA A 17 18.54 5.76 16.01
N GLU A 18 18.98 6.93 15.53
CA GLU A 18 18.20 8.17 15.62
C GLU A 18 16.93 8.10 14.77
N VAL A 19 17.05 7.55 13.56
CA VAL A 19 15.90 7.34 12.66
C VAL A 19 14.93 6.33 13.27
N ALA A 20 15.42 5.23 13.83
CA ALA A 20 14.57 4.22 14.49
C ALA A 20 13.81 4.81 15.68
N GLU A 21 14.47 5.64 16.50
CA GLU A 21 13.81 6.34 17.61
C GLU A 21 12.73 7.31 17.09
N ALA A 22 13.00 8.07 16.04
CA ALA A 22 12.01 8.98 15.44
C ALA A 22 10.79 8.21 14.90
N VAL A 23 11.00 7.06 14.26
CA VAL A 23 9.93 6.16 13.78
C VAL A 23 9.11 5.63 14.97
N ASP A 24 9.75 5.13 16.04
CA ASP A 24 9.05 4.66 17.24
C ASP A 24 8.15 5.76 17.85
N GLN A 25 8.70 6.96 18.01
CA GLN A 25 7.96 8.08 18.57
C GLN A 25 6.77 8.49 17.69
N ALA A 26 6.93 8.52 16.36
CA ALA A 26 5.84 8.81 15.44
C ALA A 26 4.72 7.76 15.53
N CYS A 27 5.07 6.47 15.58
CA CYS A 27 4.14 5.36 15.76
C CYS A 27 3.36 5.44 17.09
N ARG A 28 4.03 5.81 18.19
CA ARG A 28 3.43 5.86 19.53
C ARG A 28 2.63 7.12 19.83
N SER A 29 2.80 8.17 19.02
CA SER A 29 2.13 9.46 19.21
C SER A 29 1.00 9.68 18.21
N VAL A 30 1.32 10.17 17.01
CA VAL A 30 0.34 10.52 15.98
C VAL A 30 -0.10 9.29 15.17
N GLY A 31 0.72 8.23 15.14
CA GLY A 31 0.50 7.03 14.33
C GLY A 31 0.75 7.22 12.84
N PHE A 32 1.28 8.39 12.43
CA PHE A 32 1.58 8.75 11.05
C PHE A 32 2.94 9.44 10.96
N MET A 33 3.58 9.32 9.80
CA MET A 33 4.83 10.00 9.45
C MET A 33 4.89 10.24 7.94
N GLN A 34 5.60 11.28 7.53
CA GLN A 34 6.01 11.49 6.14
C GLN A 34 7.46 11.02 6.00
N VAL A 35 7.79 10.33 4.91
CA VAL A 35 9.13 9.80 4.67
C VAL A 35 9.76 10.54 3.49
N VAL A 36 10.96 11.06 3.69
CA VAL A 36 11.80 11.68 2.65
C VAL A 36 13.17 11.00 2.62
N GLY A 37 14.00 11.28 1.60
CA GLY A 37 15.33 10.68 1.51
C GLY A 37 15.33 9.15 1.38
N HIS A 38 14.21 8.56 0.92
CA HIS A 38 14.02 7.11 0.83
C HIS A 38 14.81 6.45 -0.32
N GLY A 39 15.41 7.25 -1.22
CA GLY A 39 16.25 6.75 -2.32
C GLY A 39 15.48 6.06 -3.47
N ILE A 40 14.16 6.24 -3.54
CA ILE A 40 13.39 5.81 -4.73
C ILE A 40 13.52 6.92 -5.75
N GLU A 41 14.04 6.58 -6.93
CA GLU A 41 14.22 7.51 -8.04
C GLU A 41 12.88 8.12 -8.48
N VAL A 42 12.89 9.41 -8.83
CA VAL A 42 11.69 10.13 -9.27
C VAL A 42 11.06 9.48 -10.49
N ASP A 43 11.88 9.01 -11.44
CA ASP A 43 11.41 8.33 -12.65
C ASP A 43 10.60 7.06 -12.35
N VAL A 44 10.88 6.36 -11.24
CA VAL A 44 10.12 5.17 -10.82
C VAL A 44 8.74 5.58 -10.31
N ILE A 45 8.66 6.68 -9.56
CA ILE A 45 7.40 7.22 -9.05
C ILE A 45 6.55 7.72 -10.23
N ASP A 46 7.14 8.47 -11.16
CA ASP A 46 6.46 9.00 -12.34
C ASP A 46 5.94 7.88 -13.25
N ALA A 47 6.74 6.82 -13.45
CA ALA A 47 6.31 5.65 -14.20
C ALA A 47 5.13 4.93 -13.52
N MET A 48 5.14 4.81 -12.18
CA MET A 48 4.04 4.20 -11.43
C MET A 48 2.75 5.02 -11.56
N LEU A 49 2.84 6.35 -11.40
CA LEU A 49 1.69 7.24 -11.55
C LEU A 49 1.13 7.21 -12.98
N THR A 50 2.01 7.21 -13.99
CA THR A 50 1.61 7.09 -15.40
C THR A 50 0.89 5.78 -15.66
N ALA A 51 1.43 4.65 -15.18
CA ALA A 51 0.80 3.34 -15.35
C ALA A 51 -0.57 3.25 -14.65
N ALA A 52 -0.71 3.88 -13.47
CA ALA A 52 -1.98 3.96 -12.77
C ALA A 52 -3.00 4.78 -13.59
N ASP A 53 -2.62 5.96 -14.06
CA ASP A 53 -3.48 6.83 -14.88
C ASP A 53 -3.93 6.12 -16.17
N GLU A 54 -3.00 5.45 -16.85
CA GLU A 54 -3.30 4.67 -18.06
C GLU A 54 -4.30 3.55 -17.78
N PHE A 55 -4.07 2.75 -16.74
CA PHE A 55 -4.96 1.64 -16.39
C PHE A 55 -6.35 2.12 -15.99
N PHE A 56 -6.45 3.10 -15.08
CA PHE A 56 -7.76 3.55 -14.58
C PHE A 56 -8.55 4.35 -15.62
N SER A 57 -7.89 4.90 -16.63
CA SER A 57 -8.54 5.53 -17.80
C SER A 57 -9.14 4.53 -18.79
N LEU A 58 -8.83 3.22 -18.67
CA LEU A 58 -9.40 2.20 -19.55
C LEU A 58 -10.92 2.07 -19.37
N PRO A 59 -11.65 1.64 -20.42
CA PRO A 59 -13.05 1.25 -20.29
C PRO A 59 -13.23 0.19 -19.19
N LEU A 60 -14.36 0.28 -18.46
CA LEU A 60 -14.66 -0.66 -17.38
C LEU A 60 -14.57 -2.13 -17.83
N THR A 61 -15.01 -2.44 -19.05
CA THR A 61 -14.94 -3.79 -19.61
C THR A 61 -13.53 -4.36 -19.69
N GLU A 62 -12.53 -3.50 -19.92
CA GLU A 62 -11.12 -3.91 -19.96
C GLU A 62 -10.56 -4.06 -18.55
N LYS A 63 -10.87 -3.12 -17.64
CA LYS A 63 -10.47 -3.22 -16.23
C LYS A 63 -11.02 -4.47 -15.55
N LEU A 64 -12.25 -4.87 -15.89
CA LEU A 64 -12.89 -6.08 -15.37
C LEU A 64 -12.14 -7.38 -15.72
N ALA A 65 -11.32 -7.39 -16.79
CA ALA A 65 -10.49 -8.54 -17.12
C ALA A 65 -9.38 -8.80 -16.09
N ALA A 66 -9.04 -7.80 -15.26
CA ALA A 66 -8.03 -7.90 -14.22
C ALA A 66 -8.62 -8.19 -12.82
N VAL A 67 -9.93 -8.46 -12.71
CA VAL A 67 -10.54 -8.89 -11.44
C VAL A 67 -10.02 -10.28 -11.09
N PRO A 68 -9.62 -10.54 -9.83
CA PRO A 68 -9.16 -11.86 -9.41
C PRO A 68 -10.24 -12.92 -9.63
N SER A 69 -9.81 -14.11 -10.06
CA SER A 69 -10.72 -15.25 -10.29
C SER A 69 -11.32 -15.84 -9.01
N HIS A 70 -10.77 -15.50 -7.84
CA HIS A 70 -11.22 -15.99 -6.55
C HIS A 70 -11.35 -14.83 -5.53
N PRO A 71 -12.46 -14.71 -4.79
CA PRO A 71 -12.73 -13.57 -3.90
C PRO A 71 -11.77 -13.47 -2.70
N GLY A 72 -11.10 -14.57 -2.34
CA GLY A 72 -10.04 -14.57 -1.32
C GLY A 72 -8.67 -14.09 -1.81
N VAL A 73 -8.53 -13.71 -3.08
CA VAL A 73 -7.26 -13.23 -3.64
C VAL A 73 -7.29 -11.70 -3.70
N ASN A 74 -6.45 -11.06 -2.89
CA ASN A 74 -6.31 -9.59 -2.88
C ASN A 74 -5.23 -9.13 -3.89
N ARG A 75 -5.43 -9.48 -5.17
CA ARG A 75 -4.56 -9.13 -6.30
C ARG A 75 -5.41 -8.78 -7.51
N GLY A 76 -5.02 -7.74 -8.24
CA GLY A 76 -5.74 -7.26 -9.42
C GLY A 76 -6.76 -6.16 -9.10
N TYR A 77 -7.69 -5.95 -10.02
CA TYR A 77 -8.63 -4.83 -10.00
C TYR A 77 -9.79 -5.04 -9.02
N ALA A 78 -10.05 -4.04 -8.19
CA ALA A 78 -11.23 -3.89 -7.36
C ALA A 78 -12.09 -2.76 -7.92
N ALA A 79 -13.31 -3.10 -8.36
CA ALA A 79 -14.21 -2.16 -8.99
C ALA A 79 -14.89 -1.25 -7.96
N MET A 80 -15.40 -0.11 -8.42
CA MET A 80 -16.13 0.80 -7.54
C MET A 80 -17.28 0.09 -6.82
N GLY A 81 -17.31 0.25 -5.50
CA GLY A 81 -18.34 -0.31 -4.66
C GLY A 81 -18.14 -1.79 -4.27
N THR A 82 -17.02 -2.42 -4.62
CA THR A 82 -16.75 -3.82 -4.22
C THR A 82 -16.04 -3.95 -2.88
N GLU A 83 -15.47 -2.85 -2.36
CA GLU A 83 -14.82 -2.80 -1.06
C GLU A 83 -15.57 -1.85 -0.12
N ALA A 84 -15.54 -2.16 1.18
CA ALA A 84 -16.03 -1.29 2.23
C ALA A 84 -15.17 -1.51 3.47
N LEU A 85 -14.55 -0.46 4.01
CA LEU A 85 -13.78 -0.53 5.25
C LEU A 85 -14.57 -1.17 6.40
N ALA A 86 -15.88 -0.89 6.46
CA ALA A 86 -16.80 -1.41 7.47
C ALA A 86 -17.03 -2.94 7.40
N TYR A 87 -16.66 -3.61 6.30
CA TYR A 87 -16.65 -5.08 6.25
C TYR A 87 -15.62 -5.68 7.21
N SER A 88 -14.47 -5.03 7.40
CA SER A 88 -13.46 -5.47 8.37
C SER A 88 -13.93 -5.36 9.83
N LEU A 89 -14.97 -4.55 10.08
CA LEU A 89 -15.64 -4.41 11.37
C LEU A 89 -16.90 -5.29 11.47
N GLY A 90 -17.16 -6.14 10.47
CA GLY A 90 -18.32 -7.02 10.45
C GLY A 90 -19.66 -6.30 10.34
N VAL A 91 -19.70 -5.11 9.72
CA VAL A 91 -20.92 -4.32 9.51
C VAL A 91 -21.33 -4.41 8.03
N PRO A 92 -22.16 -5.39 7.62
CA PRO A 92 -22.41 -5.67 6.21
C PRO A 92 -23.34 -4.63 5.55
N SER A 93 -24.02 -3.79 6.34
CA SER A 93 -24.97 -2.77 5.90
C SER A 93 -24.33 -1.42 5.60
N ALA A 94 -23.02 -1.29 5.76
CA ALA A 94 -22.32 -0.06 5.43
C ALA A 94 -22.34 0.20 3.91
N ARG A 95 -22.39 1.48 3.55
CA ARG A 95 -22.26 1.88 2.15
C ARG A 95 -20.86 1.55 1.67
N PRO A 96 -20.71 1.04 0.44
CA PRO A 96 -19.40 0.68 -0.06
C PRO A 96 -18.58 1.93 -0.39
N ASP A 97 -17.27 1.76 -0.44
CA ASP A 97 -16.35 2.84 -0.72
C ASP A 97 -16.42 3.22 -2.21
N LEU A 98 -16.39 4.53 -2.49
CA LEU A 98 -16.50 5.08 -3.83
C LEU A 98 -15.11 5.30 -4.45
N PHE A 99 -14.28 4.25 -4.43
CA PHE A 99 -13.01 4.21 -5.13
C PHE A 99 -12.91 2.94 -5.98
N GLU A 100 -12.01 2.95 -6.93
CA GLU A 100 -11.50 1.75 -7.60
C GLU A 100 -10.03 1.58 -7.26
N ALA A 101 -9.53 0.34 -7.24
CA ALA A 101 -8.15 0.05 -6.85
C ALA A 101 -7.56 -1.07 -7.69
N PHE A 102 -6.23 -1.14 -7.69
CA PHE A 102 -5.48 -2.25 -8.26
C PHE A 102 -4.45 -2.72 -7.24
N ASN A 103 -4.62 -3.94 -6.76
CA ASN A 103 -3.80 -4.50 -5.70
C ASN A 103 -2.65 -5.32 -6.29
N ILE A 104 -1.42 -4.91 -6.00
CA ILE A 104 -0.19 -5.59 -6.44
C ILE A 104 0.52 -6.15 -5.21
N GLY A 105 1.21 -7.27 -5.40
CA GLY A 105 2.32 -7.61 -4.53
C GLY A 105 3.11 -8.76 -5.14
N PRO A 106 4.07 -9.32 -4.41
CA PRO A 106 5.08 -10.19 -4.99
C PRO A 106 4.47 -11.45 -5.60
N ASP A 107 4.91 -11.78 -6.82
CA ASP A 107 4.50 -12.99 -7.55
C ASP A 107 5.15 -14.24 -6.94
N ASP A 108 6.45 -14.14 -6.68
CA ASP A 108 7.26 -15.17 -6.02
C ASP A 108 7.79 -14.63 -4.69
N VAL A 109 7.37 -15.23 -3.59
CA VAL A 109 7.92 -14.94 -2.26
C VAL A 109 8.72 -16.12 -1.76
N ASP A 110 9.86 -15.84 -1.14
CA ASP A 110 10.59 -16.86 -0.41
C ASP A 110 9.76 -17.30 0.81
N ARG A 111 9.15 -18.48 0.71
CA ARG A 111 8.33 -19.05 1.79
C ARG A 111 9.16 -19.49 3.01
N SER A 112 10.48 -19.48 2.91
CA SER A 112 11.38 -19.69 4.05
C SER A 112 11.64 -18.41 4.84
N ASP A 113 11.35 -17.23 4.28
CA ASP A 113 11.34 -15.97 5.03
C ASP A 113 10.21 -16.02 6.07
N ALA A 114 10.55 -15.74 7.33
CA ALA A 114 9.60 -15.74 8.44
C ALA A 114 8.42 -14.77 8.21
N PHE A 115 8.59 -13.71 7.42
CA PHE A 115 7.51 -12.78 7.07
C PHE A 115 6.47 -13.40 6.13
N TYR A 116 6.89 -14.30 5.22
CA TYR A 116 6.01 -14.94 4.22
C TYR A 116 5.65 -16.39 4.55
N ALA A 117 6.30 -16.96 5.57
CA ALA A 117 5.89 -18.20 6.21
C ALA A 117 4.48 -17.97 6.75
N LYS A 118 3.49 -18.72 6.24
CA LYS A 118 2.18 -18.79 6.90
C LYS A 118 2.45 -19.26 8.32
N ASP A 119 2.14 -18.44 9.32
CA ASP A 119 2.04 -18.93 10.69
C ASP A 119 1.06 -20.14 10.69
N PRO A 120 1.37 -21.24 11.40
CA PRO A 120 0.60 -22.48 11.35
C PRO A 120 -0.85 -22.35 11.84
#